data_AF-A0A955TIV4-F1
#
_entry.id   AF-A0A955TIV4-F1
#
_cell.length_a   1.000
_cell.length_b   1.000
_cell.length_c   1.000
_cell.angle_alpha   90.00
_cell.angle_beta   90.00
_cell.angle_gamma   90.00
#
_symmetry.space_group_name_H-M   'P 1'
#
loop_
_entity.id
_entity.type
_entity.pdbx_description
1 polymer ?
#
loop_
_entity_poly.entity_id
_entity_poly.type
_entity_poly.pdbx_seq_one_letter_code
_entity_poly.pdbx_strand_id
1 'polypeptide(L)'
;MGLNLLLVFIPIAVGLDWYEANPILVFIASGLAIVPLAGLMGRSTESLSVYIGATLGGLLAATMGNAPELIISIFALKAGLYDVVKASITG
;
A
#
# COMPACT_ATOMS: atom_id res chain seq x y z
N MET A 1 9.97 5.55 14.54
CA MET A 1 9.97 6.99 14.23
C MET A 1 10.43 7.28 12.80
N GLY A 2 11.40 6.55 12.23
CA GLY A 2 12.01 6.90 10.93
C GLY A 2 11.05 7.04 9.74
N LEU A 3 10.17 6.05 9.48
CA LEU A 3 9.32 6.06 8.29
C LEU A 3 8.03 6.87 8.43
N ASN A 4 7.60 7.20 9.65
CA ASN A 4 6.35 7.94 9.86
C ASN A 4 6.40 9.37 9.29
N LEU A 5 7.60 9.93 9.09
CA LEU A 5 7.78 11.21 8.41
C LEU A 5 7.22 11.18 6.98
N LEU A 6 7.23 10.02 6.32
CA LEU A 6 6.69 9.87 4.98
C LEU A 6 5.16 10.00 4.92
N LEU A 7 4.46 9.98 6.05
CA LEU A 7 3.00 10.22 6.09
C LEU A 7 2.64 11.62 5.59
N VAL A 8 3.57 12.57 5.63
CA VAL A 8 3.39 13.90 5.03
C VAL A 8 3.12 13.82 3.52
N PHE A 9 3.59 12.76 2.85
CA PHE A 9 3.35 12.57 1.43
C PHE A 9 1.90 12.22 1.09
N ILE A 10 1.07 11.84 2.07
CA ILE A 10 -0.37 11.58 1.85
C ILE A 10 -1.08 12.86 1.39
N PRO A 11 -1.11 13.96 2.17
CA PRO A 11 -1.74 15.20 1.70
C PRO A 11 -1.01 15.82 0.51
N ILE A 12 0.31 15.61 0.36
CA ILE A 12 1.06 16.09 -0.81
C ILE A 12 0.61 15.37 -2.07
N ALA A 13 0.48 14.04 -2.06
CA ALA A 13 0.04 13.27 -3.22
C ALA A 13 -1.39 13.65 -3.63
N VAL A 14 -2.30 13.77 -2.66
CA VAL A 14 -3.68 14.22 -2.90
C VAL A 14 -3.70 15.63 -3.48
N GLY A 15 -2.91 16.55 -2.95
CA GLY A 15 -2.81 17.91 -3.47
C GLY A 15 -2.26 17.95 -4.89
N LEU A 16 -1.19 17.20 -5.19
CA LEU A 16 -0.61 17.12 -6.52
C LEU A 16 -1.60 16.57 -7.55
N ASP A 17 -2.35 15.53 -7.20
CA ASP A 17 -3.38 14.95 -8.06
C ASP A 17 -4.55 15.93 -8.29
N TRP A 18 -5.01 16.61 -7.22
CA TRP A 18 -6.10 17.59 -7.29
C TRP A 18 -5.79 18.75 -8.24
N TYR A 19 -4.53 19.21 -8.28
CA TYR A 19 -4.10 20.29 -9.16
C TYR A 19 -3.65 19.81 -10.55
N GLU A 20 -3.88 18.54 -10.89
CA GLU A 20 -3.44 17.92 -12.14
C GLU A 20 -1.95 18.17 -12.41
N ALA A 21 -1.13 18.08 -11.35
CA ALA A 21 0.30 18.32 -11.42
C ALA A 21 1.01 17.24 -12.27
N ASN A 22 2.33 17.38 -12.43
CA ASN A 22 3.13 16.44 -13.19
C ASN A 22 2.91 14.99 -12.70
N PRO A 23 2.49 14.04 -13.58
CA PRO A 23 2.19 12.67 -13.20
C PRO A 23 3.36 11.93 -12.52
N ILE A 24 4.59 12.28 -12.85
CA ILE A 24 5.80 11.71 -12.21
C ILE A 24 5.87 12.14 -10.74
N LEU A 25 5.52 13.38 -10.42
CA LEU A 25 5.50 13.88 -9.05
C LEU A 25 4.37 13.24 -8.24
N VAL A 26 3.18 13.08 -8.84
CA VAL A 26 2.05 12.36 -8.23
C VAL A 26 2.45 10.91 -7.93
N PHE A 27 3.10 10.23 -8.88
CA PHE A 27 3.58 8.86 -8.71
C PHE A 27 4.59 8.72 -7.57
N ILE A 28 5.63 9.57 -7.56
CA ILE A 28 6.66 9.55 -6.50
C ILE A 28 6.05 9.84 -5.14
N ALA A 29 5.21 10.88 -5.02
CA ALA A 29 4.57 11.23 -3.76
C ALA A 29 3.65 10.11 -3.26
N SER A 30 2.86 9.49 -4.14
CA SER A 30 1.99 8.36 -3.80
C SER A 30 2.81 7.15 -3.34
N GLY A 31 3.91 6.82 -4.04
CA GLY A 31 4.81 5.74 -3.64
C GLY A 31 5.41 5.95 -2.25
N LEU A 32 5.89 7.16 -1.96
CA LEU A 32 6.43 7.52 -0.65
C LEU A 32 5.36 7.47 0.46
N ALA A 33 4.13 7.88 0.15
CA ALA A 33 3.01 7.79 1.09
C ALA A 33 2.62 6.34 1.44
N ILE A 34 2.72 5.42 0.48
CA ILE A 34 2.37 4.00 0.67
C ILE A 34 3.34 3.29 1.64
N VAL A 35 4.63 3.61 1.62
CA VAL A 35 5.66 2.95 2.45
C VAL A 35 5.29 2.87 3.94
N PRO A 36 5.00 3.99 4.64
CA PRO A 36 4.60 3.92 6.05
C PRO A 36 3.22 3.30 6.24
N LEU A 37 2.29 3.47 5.28
CA LEU A 37 0.94 2.92 5.35
C LEU A 37 0.96 1.39 5.32
N ALA A 38 1.77 0.79 4.45
CA ALA A 38 1.96 -0.66 4.40
C ALA A 38 2.49 -1.20 5.74
N GLY A 39 3.51 -0.53 6.31
CA GLY A 39 4.06 -0.91 7.61
C GLY A 39 3.10 -0.70 8.80
N LEU A 40 2.18 0.27 8.71
CA LEU A 40 1.11 0.46 9.70
C LEU A 40 0.03 -0.61 9.57
N MET A 41 -0.36 -0.95 8.34
CA MET A 41 -1.35 -1.98 8.05
C MET A 41 -0.87 -3.36 8.52
N GLY A 42 0.37 -3.73 8.25
CA GLY A 42 0.96 -4.99 8.72
C GLY A 42 0.96 -5.11 10.25
N ARG A 43 1.45 -4.08 10.95
CA ARG A 43 1.46 -4.06 12.44
C ARG A 43 0.06 -4.08 13.05
N SER A 44 -0.88 -3.36 12.44
CA SER A 44 -2.28 -3.35 12.89
C SER A 44 -2.91 -4.73 12.68
N THR A 45 -2.61 -5.38 11.56
CA THR A 45 -3.08 -6.72 11.23
C THR A 45 -2.53 -7.75 12.22
N GLU A 46 -1.22 -7.74 12.46
CA GLU A 46 -0.57 -8.64 13.43
C GLU A 46 -1.18 -8.48 14.83
N SER A 47 -1.36 -7.23 15.27
CA SER A 47 -1.98 -6.93 16.56
C SER A 47 -3.42 -7.45 16.62
N LEU A 48 -4.19 -7.30 15.54
CA LEU A 48 -5.58 -7.77 15.47
C LEU A 48 -5.68 -9.30 15.43
N SER A 49 -4.79 -9.97 14.69
CA SER A 49 -4.76 -11.42 14.53
C SER A 49 -4.68 -12.18 15.85
N VAL A 50 -4.08 -11.59 16.89
CA VAL A 50 -3.98 -12.20 18.23
C VAL A 50 -5.35 -12.32 18.91
N TYR A 51 -6.31 -11.45 18.59
CA TYR A 51 -7.62 -11.41 19.26
C TYR A 51 -8.70 -12.29 18.62
N ILE A 52 -8.48 -12.77 17.39
CA ILE A 52 -9.49 -13.50 16.57
C ILE A 52 -9.21 -15.01 16.46
N GLY A 53 -8.16 -15.51 17.13
CA GLY A 53 -7.78 -16.92 17.16
C GLY A 53 -6.93 -17.36 15.97
N ALA A 54 -6.24 -18.51 16.11
CA ALA A 54 -5.18 -18.92 15.19
C ALA A 54 -5.60 -19.01 13.72
N THR A 55 -6.75 -19.64 13.41
CA THR A 55 -7.20 -19.84 12.03
C THR A 55 -7.60 -18.53 11.35
N LEU A 56 -8.45 -17.73 11.99
CA LEU A 56 -8.91 -16.45 11.42
C LEU A 56 -7.81 -15.38 11.45
N GLY A 57 -6.98 -15.39 12.49
CA GLY A 57 -5.80 -14.53 12.59
C GLY A 57 -4.76 -14.85 11.50
N GLY A 58 -4.56 -16.12 11.17
CA GLY A 58 -3.72 -16.55 10.05
C GLY A 58 -4.28 -16.09 8.71
N LEU A 59 -5.59 -16.22 8.49
CA LEU A 59 -6.26 -15.72 7.29
C LEU A 59 -6.15 -14.20 7.16
N LEU A 60 -6.36 -13.46 8.26
CA LEU A 60 -6.24 -12.00 8.28
C LEU A 60 -4.80 -11.58 7.98
N ALA A 61 -3.80 -12.21 8.61
CA ALA A 61 -2.40 -11.91 8.36
C ALA A 61 -2.00 -12.17 6.91
N ALA A 62 -2.43 -13.29 6.33
CA ALA A 62 -2.14 -13.61 4.93
C ALA A 62 -2.76 -12.63 3.94
N THR A 63 -3.96 -12.12 4.24
CA THR A 63 -4.70 -11.20 3.35
C THR A 63 -4.32 -9.75 3.56
N MET A 64 -4.44 -9.24 4.79
CA MET A 64 -4.19 -7.84 5.13
C MET A 64 -2.71 -7.51 5.25
N GLY A 65 -1.85 -8.49 5.59
CA GLY A 65 -0.41 -8.31 5.58
C GLY A 65 0.17 -8.05 4.19
N ASN A 66 -0.49 -8.55 3.14
CA ASN A 66 -0.13 -8.34 1.72
C ASN A 66 -1.15 -7.45 0.99
N ALA A 67 -2.05 -6.79 1.72
CA ALA A 67 -3.10 -6.00 1.08
C ALA A 67 -2.58 -4.82 0.26
N PRO A 68 -1.51 -4.09 0.65
CA PRO A 68 -0.95 -3.04 -0.20
C PRO A 68 -0.61 -3.54 -1.60
N GLU A 69 0.08 -4.68 -1.69
CA GLU A 69 0.48 -5.33 -2.95
C GLU A 69 -0.74 -5.79 -3.74
N LEU A 70 -1.71 -6.41 -3.07
CA LEU A 70 -2.95 -6.87 -3.70
C LEU A 70 -3.79 -5.70 -4.24
N ILE A 71 -3.93 -4.61 -3.48
CA ILE A 71 -4.68 -3.42 -3.89
C ILE A 71 -4.03 -2.81 -5.14
N ILE A 72 -2.71 -2.57 -5.12
CA ILE A 72 -1.97 -2.02 -6.26
C ILE A 72 -2.11 -2.93 -7.48
N SER A 73 -1.96 -4.25 -7.30
CA SER A 73 -2.09 -5.23 -8.37
C SER A 73 -3.48 -5.23 -8.99
N ILE A 74 -4.55 -5.16 -8.19
CA ILE A 74 -5.93 -5.11 -8.69
C ILE A 74 -6.16 -3.86 -9.55
N PHE A 75 -5.72 -2.68 -9.08
CA PHE A 75 -5.88 -1.45 -9.85
C PHE A 75 -5.03 -1.44 -11.12
N ALA A 76 -3.80 -1.95 -11.06
CA ALA A 76 -2.93 -2.10 -12.23
C ALA A 76 -3.54 -3.08 -13.27
N LEU A 77 -4.08 -4.22 -12.83
CA LEU A 77 -4.80 -5.15 -13.71
C LEU A 77 -6.01 -4.49 -14.38
N LYS A 78 -6.82 -3.72 -13.62
CA LYS A 78 -7.95 -2.98 -14.17
C LYS A 78 -7.53 -1.92 -15.19
N ALA A 79 -6.32 -1.37 -15.07
CA ALA A 79 -5.72 -0.45 -16.03
C ALA A 79 -5.01 -1.16 -17.21
N GLY A 80 -5.04 -2.50 -17.28
CA GLY A 80 -4.38 -3.27 -18.33
C GLY A 80 -2.86 -3.39 -18.19
N LEU A 81 -2.30 -3.05 -17.02
CA LEU A 81 -0.86 -3.04 -16.74
C LEU A 81 -0.34 -4.42 -16.32
N TYR A 82 -0.58 -5.45 -17.13
CA TYR A 82 -0.24 -6.84 -16.80
C TYR A 82 1.27 -7.06 -16.53
N ASP A 83 2.14 -6.37 -17.28
CA ASP A 83 3.58 -6.50 -17.11
C ASP A 83 4.07 -5.88 -15.80
N VAL A 84 3.42 -4.79 -15.35
CA VAL A 84 3.70 -4.17 -14.05
C VAL A 84 3.34 -5.12 -12.91
N VAL A 85 2.19 -5.80 -13.02
CA VAL A 85 1.73 -6.76 -12.01
C VAL A 85 2.66 -7.97 -11.95
N LYS A 86 3.04 -8.52 -13.11
CA LYS A 86 4.01 -9.62 -13.18
C LYS A 86 5.34 -9.22 -12.56
N ALA A 87 5.88 -8.06 -12.92
CA ALA A 87 7.13 -7.54 -12.37
C ALA A 87 7.05 -7.35 -10.84
N SER A 88 5.92 -6.82 -10.34
CA SER A 88 5.72 -6.57 -8.92
C SER A 88 5.61 -7.84 -8.07
N ILE A 89 5.16 -8.96 -8.63
CA ILE A 89 5.05 -10.24 -7.89
C ILE A 89 6.39 -11.02 -7.95
N THR A 90 7.21 -10.79 -8.98
CA THR A 90 8.52 -11.42 -9.10
C THR A 90 9.62 -10.75 -8.27
N GLY A 91 9.47 -9.45 -8.00
CA GLY A 91 10.41 -8.69 -7.17
C GLY A 91 10.12 -8.86 -5.69
#